data_AF-A0A830CXN4-F1
#
_entry.id   AF-A0A830CXN4-F1
#
_cell.length_a   1.000
_cell.length_b   1.000
_cell.length_c   1.000
_cell.angle_alpha   90.00
_cell.angle_beta   90.00
_cell.angle_gamma   90.00
#
_symmetry.space_group_name_H-M   'P 1'
#
loop_
_entity.id
_entity.type
_entity.pdbx_description
1 polymer ?
#
loop_
_entity_poly.entity_id
_entity_poly.type
_entity_poly.pdbx_seq_one_letter_code
_entity_poly.pdbx_strand_id
1 'polypeptide(L)'
;ADALSSFLPSISAIDSSDKSPVRRQCVRLISVLSDHHGNSLSPHLSKILSAVVRRLRDPDSSVQSACVAASLSLSSHLTSHPFASITKTLLESLFTEQDSNTQTGATLCLAAVIEGSGNPDFMSLRKLLSRLEKLAKCKSFKAKAEILAVIGSVGGVKGVLNGGEKNVTKNLVMCLMEFLSNEDWAARKAGAEIAAVEKDALWEHKASCLKTFEAKRFDKVRLFGFCANYFLFLF
;
A
#
# COMPACT_ATOMS: atom_id res chain seq x y z
N ALA A 1 -28.71 -9.86 -11.56
CA ALA A 1 -27.38 -10.45 -11.83
C ALA A 1 -27.03 -10.41 -13.33
N ASP A 2 -27.98 -10.67 -14.24
CA ASP A 2 -27.70 -10.84 -15.68
C ASP A 2 -27.14 -9.61 -16.43
N ALA A 3 -27.53 -8.39 -16.05
CA ALA A 3 -27.02 -7.17 -16.69
C ALA A 3 -25.56 -6.85 -16.35
N LEU A 4 -25.07 -7.26 -15.16
CA LEU A 4 -23.67 -7.05 -14.77
C LEU A 4 -22.75 -7.98 -15.54
N SER A 5 -23.16 -9.22 -15.74
CA SER A 5 -22.44 -10.23 -16.52
C SER A 5 -22.23 -9.81 -17.98
N SER A 6 -23.19 -9.12 -18.58
CA SER A 6 -23.07 -8.60 -19.95
C SER A 6 -22.30 -7.28 -20.04
N PHE A 7 -22.32 -6.45 -18.99
CA PHE A 7 -21.66 -5.15 -18.98
C PHE A 7 -20.15 -5.21 -18.64
N LEU A 8 -19.73 -6.06 -17.69
CA LEU A 8 -18.34 -6.17 -17.26
C LEU A 8 -17.33 -6.55 -18.38
N PRO A 9 -17.67 -7.40 -19.37
CA PRO A 9 -16.85 -7.60 -20.55
C PRO A 9 -16.51 -6.31 -21.28
N SER A 10 -17.46 -5.36 -21.41
CA SER A 10 -17.26 -4.09 -22.11
C SER A 10 -16.26 -3.17 -21.41
N ILE A 11 -16.26 -3.16 -20.06
CA ILE A 11 -15.23 -2.47 -19.26
C ILE A 11 -13.85 -3.10 -19.47
N SER A 12 -13.82 -4.43 -19.58
CA SER A 12 -12.57 -5.21 -19.71
C SER A 12 -12.00 -5.19 -21.13
N ALA A 13 -12.84 -5.01 -22.15
CA ALA A 13 -12.49 -5.05 -23.58
C ALA A 13 -11.68 -3.83 -24.05
N ILE A 14 -11.72 -2.73 -23.28
CA ILE A 14 -10.98 -1.51 -23.60
C ILE A 14 -9.48 -1.77 -23.59
N ASP A 15 -8.81 -1.37 -24.65
CA ASP A 15 -7.39 -1.63 -24.86
C ASP A 15 -6.55 -0.39 -24.58
N SER A 16 -5.26 -0.42 -24.91
CA SER A 16 -4.35 0.71 -24.75
C SER A 16 -4.40 1.71 -25.92
N SER A 17 -5.02 1.34 -27.03
CA SER A 17 -5.21 2.18 -28.23
C SER A 17 -6.39 3.15 -28.10
N ASP A 18 -7.37 2.80 -27.26
CA ASP A 18 -8.49 3.69 -26.88
C ASP A 18 -8.00 5.02 -26.29
N LYS A 19 -8.76 6.10 -26.49
CA LYS A 19 -8.41 7.42 -25.94
C LYS A 19 -8.35 7.36 -24.41
N SER A 20 -7.34 8.00 -23.81
CA SER A 20 -7.14 8.00 -22.35
C SER A 20 -8.41 8.33 -21.54
N PRO A 21 -9.20 9.37 -21.87
CA PRO A 21 -10.44 9.66 -21.13
C PRO A 21 -11.43 8.50 -21.07
N VAL A 22 -11.49 7.68 -22.13
CA VAL A 22 -12.33 6.46 -22.19
C VAL A 22 -11.79 5.41 -21.24
N ARG A 23 -10.48 5.13 -21.30
CA ARG A 23 -9.82 4.16 -20.42
C ARG A 23 -10.02 4.53 -18.95
N ARG A 24 -9.83 5.81 -18.61
CA ARG A 24 -10.07 6.36 -17.28
C ARG A 24 -11.53 6.20 -16.85
N GLN A 25 -12.48 6.55 -17.72
CA GLN A 25 -13.90 6.45 -17.38
C GLN A 25 -14.31 5.00 -17.13
N CYS A 26 -13.75 4.05 -17.85
CA CYS A 26 -14.09 2.65 -17.67
C CYS A 26 -13.52 2.06 -16.38
N VAL A 27 -12.36 2.54 -15.92
CA VAL A 27 -11.91 2.24 -14.56
C VAL A 27 -12.84 2.89 -13.52
N ARG A 28 -13.26 4.15 -13.72
CA ARG A 28 -14.21 4.83 -12.81
C ARG A 28 -15.56 4.13 -12.70
N LEU A 29 -16.04 3.51 -13.78
CA LEU A 29 -17.27 2.71 -13.76
C LEU A 29 -17.17 1.54 -12.76
N ILE A 30 -15.97 1.01 -12.49
CA ILE A 30 -15.79 -0.03 -11.47
C ILE A 30 -16.15 0.52 -10.08
N SER A 31 -15.73 1.74 -9.74
CA SER A 31 -16.11 2.40 -8.48
C SER A 31 -17.63 2.58 -8.39
N VAL A 32 -18.26 3.08 -9.45
CA VAL A 32 -19.71 3.30 -9.50
C VAL A 32 -20.47 1.98 -9.32
N LEU A 33 -20.03 0.92 -10.00
CA LEU A 33 -20.63 -0.40 -9.86
C LEU A 33 -20.46 -0.94 -8.44
N SER A 34 -19.29 -0.74 -7.84
CA SER A 34 -19.00 -1.18 -6.47
C SER A 34 -19.90 -0.49 -5.45
N ASP A 35 -20.06 0.82 -5.57
CA ASP A 35 -20.93 1.62 -4.69
C ASP A 35 -22.40 1.18 -4.76
N HIS A 36 -22.92 0.95 -5.98
CA HIS A 36 -24.35 0.61 -6.16
C HIS A 36 -24.68 -0.88 -6.02
N HIS A 37 -23.75 -1.78 -6.33
CA HIS A 37 -24.01 -3.22 -6.37
C HIS A 37 -23.30 -4.02 -5.29
N GLY A 38 -22.26 -3.46 -4.66
CA GLY A 38 -21.51 -4.05 -3.54
C GLY A 38 -21.21 -5.54 -3.73
N ASN A 39 -21.67 -6.34 -2.77
CA ASN A 39 -21.50 -7.79 -2.76
C ASN A 39 -22.11 -8.53 -3.97
N SER A 40 -22.95 -7.91 -4.80
CA SER A 40 -23.41 -8.52 -6.06
C SER A 40 -22.29 -8.67 -7.09
N LEU A 41 -21.18 -7.91 -6.95
CA LEU A 41 -20.01 -8.02 -7.82
C LEU A 41 -19.08 -9.20 -7.48
N SER A 42 -19.31 -9.84 -6.33
CA SER A 42 -18.52 -10.97 -5.83
C SER A 42 -18.16 -12.03 -6.88
N PRO A 43 -19.11 -12.53 -7.70
CA PRO A 43 -18.80 -13.57 -8.70
C PRO A 43 -17.85 -13.11 -9.80
N HIS A 44 -17.68 -11.80 -9.94
CA HIS A 44 -16.87 -11.17 -10.98
C HIS A 44 -15.61 -10.49 -10.45
N LEU A 45 -15.35 -10.57 -9.14
CA LEU A 45 -14.26 -9.85 -8.47
C LEU A 45 -12.89 -10.15 -9.09
N SER A 46 -12.60 -11.41 -9.41
CA SER A 46 -11.33 -11.80 -10.04
C SER A 46 -11.10 -11.10 -11.38
N LYS A 47 -12.15 -11.01 -12.21
CA LYS A 47 -12.11 -10.33 -13.51
C LYS A 47 -11.96 -8.82 -13.35
N ILE A 48 -12.68 -8.24 -12.38
CA ILE A 48 -12.58 -6.81 -12.05
C ILE A 48 -11.17 -6.47 -11.59
N LEU A 49 -10.59 -7.23 -10.65
CA LEU A 49 -9.23 -7.01 -10.15
C LEU A 49 -8.18 -7.18 -11.25
N SER A 50 -8.36 -8.16 -12.14
CA SER A 50 -7.49 -8.31 -13.31
C SER A 50 -7.54 -7.09 -14.22
N ALA A 51 -8.73 -6.53 -14.46
CA ALA A 51 -8.89 -5.30 -15.24
C ALA A 51 -8.21 -4.10 -14.57
N VAL A 52 -8.31 -3.97 -13.23
CA VAL A 52 -7.61 -2.94 -12.46
C VAL A 52 -6.10 -3.10 -12.58
N VAL A 53 -5.55 -4.30 -12.31
CA VAL A 53 -4.10 -4.57 -12.39
C VAL A 53 -3.54 -4.28 -13.77
N ARG A 54 -4.25 -4.67 -14.84
CA ARG A 54 -3.86 -4.38 -16.22
C ARG A 54 -3.74 -2.88 -16.51
N ARG A 55 -4.53 -2.04 -15.84
CA ARG A 55 -4.54 -0.58 -16.01
C ARG A 55 -3.51 0.14 -15.12
N LEU A 56 -2.83 -0.56 -14.23
CA LEU A 56 -1.70 0.02 -13.47
C LEU A 56 -0.51 0.37 -14.38
N ARG A 57 -0.36 -0.34 -15.50
CA ARG A 57 0.66 -0.07 -16.54
C ARG A 57 0.23 1.01 -17.54
N ASP A 58 -0.89 1.69 -17.32
CA ASP A 58 -1.37 2.70 -18.26
C ASP A 58 -0.41 3.90 -18.28
N PRO A 59 -0.03 4.44 -19.45
CA PRO A 59 0.88 5.58 -19.53
C PRO A 59 0.27 6.87 -18.97
N ASP A 60 -1.06 6.95 -18.87
CA ASP A 60 -1.74 8.11 -18.30
C ASP A 60 -1.91 7.93 -16.78
N SER A 61 -1.25 8.79 -16.00
CA SER A 61 -1.32 8.76 -14.54
C SER A 61 -2.74 8.95 -13.99
N SER A 62 -3.63 9.62 -14.72
CA SER A 62 -5.02 9.79 -14.31
C SER A 62 -5.83 8.49 -14.42
N VAL A 63 -5.41 7.55 -15.27
CA VAL A 63 -5.96 6.19 -15.31
C VAL A 63 -5.47 5.40 -14.10
N GLN A 64 -4.18 5.50 -13.75
CA GLN A 64 -3.62 4.88 -12.55
C GLN A 64 -4.30 5.41 -11.28
N SER A 65 -4.56 6.72 -11.18
CA SER A 65 -5.33 7.29 -10.05
C SER A 65 -6.76 6.76 -10.01
N ALA A 66 -7.40 6.53 -11.15
CA ALA A 66 -8.72 5.88 -11.19
C ALA A 66 -8.66 4.44 -10.68
N CYS A 67 -7.56 3.71 -10.89
CA CYS A 67 -7.37 2.38 -10.31
C CYS A 67 -7.35 2.43 -8.79
N VAL A 68 -6.68 3.42 -8.19
CA VAL A 68 -6.66 3.62 -6.73
C VAL A 68 -8.07 3.85 -6.19
N ALA A 69 -8.85 4.73 -6.83
CA ALA A 69 -10.24 5.00 -6.46
C ALA A 69 -11.15 3.76 -6.63
N ALA A 70 -10.92 2.95 -7.66
CA ALA A 70 -11.62 1.68 -7.85
C ALA A 70 -11.27 0.67 -6.76
N SER A 71 -10.00 0.53 -6.40
CA SER A 71 -9.53 -0.34 -5.32
C SER A 71 -10.11 0.05 -3.96
N LEU A 72 -10.15 1.35 -3.64
CA LEU A 72 -10.80 1.85 -2.42
C LEU A 72 -12.29 1.48 -2.37
N SER A 73 -13.01 1.79 -3.44
CA SER A 73 -14.45 1.54 -3.54
C SER A 73 -14.76 0.03 -3.49
N LEU A 74 -13.99 -0.81 -4.18
CA LEU A 74 -14.14 -2.26 -4.10
C LEU A 74 -13.97 -2.75 -2.66
N SER A 75 -12.93 -2.29 -1.96
CA SER A 75 -12.72 -2.73 -0.59
C SER A 75 -13.76 -2.19 0.39
N SER A 76 -14.35 -1.03 0.12
CA SER A 76 -15.35 -0.39 0.99
C SER A 76 -16.73 -1.05 0.88
N HIS A 77 -17.11 -1.52 -0.31
CA HIS A 77 -18.46 -2.02 -0.58
C HIS A 77 -18.57 -3.54 -0.73
N LEU A 78 -17.46 -4.26 -0.94
CA LEU A 78 -17.45 -5.74 -1.01
C LEU A 78 -17.11 -6.35 0.36
N THR A 79 -17.98 -6.11 1.33
CA THR A 79 -17.80 -6.55 2.73
C THR A 79 -17.88 -8.06 2.93
N SER A 80 -18.45 -8.81 1.98
CA SER A 80 -18.56 -10.27 2.08
C SER A 80 -17.26 -11.01 1.75
N HIS A 81 -16.24 -10.31 1.26
CA HIS A 81 -15.01 -10.93 0.77
C HIS A 81 -13.88 -10.86 1.79
N PRO A 82 -13.06 -11.92 1.91
CA PRO A 82 -11.84 -11.84 2.69
C PRO A 82 -10.94 -10.73 2.13
N PHE A 83 -10.53 -9.80 2.98
CA PHE A 83 -9.50 -8.80 2.70
C PHE A 83 -8.25 -9.40 2.01
N ALA A 84 -7.88 -10.63 2.40
CA ALA A 84 -6.80 -11.40 1.82
C ALA A 84 -6.95 -11.64 0.30
N SER A 85 -8.18 -11.76 -0.23
CA SER A 85 -8.42 -12.04 -1.65
C SER A 85 -8.06 -10.84 -2.52
N ILE A 86 -8.52 -9.64 -2.14
CA ILE A 86 -8.24 -8.40 -2.88
C ILE A 86 -6.74 -8.04 -2.78
N THR A 87 -6.20 -8.09 -1.57
CA THR A 87 -4.78 -7.77 -1.33
C THR A 87 -3.83 -8.75 -2.00
N LYS A 88 -4.18 -10.05 -2.08
CA LYS A 88 -3.35 -11.07 -2.75
C LYS A 88 -3.08 -10.71 -4.20
N THR A 89 -4.10 -10.35 -4.98
CA THR A 89 -3.95 -10.04 -6.40
C THR A 89 -3.08 -8.82 -6.64
N LEU A 90 -3.28 -7.75 -5.88
CA LEU A 90 -2.43 -6.55 -5.96
C LEU A 90 -1.00 -6.85 -5.55
N LEU A 91 -0.81 -7.67 -4.52
CA LEU A 91 0.52 -8.00 -4.04
C LEU A 91 1.28 -8.90 -5.01
N GLU A 92 0.62 -9.84 -5.68
CA GLU A 92 1.21 -10.61 -6.78
C GLU A 92 1.67 -9.70 -7.94
N SER A 93 0.91 -8.65 -8.26
CA SER A 93 1.36 -7.66 -9.23
C SER A 93 2.67 -6.99 -8.77
N LEU A 94 2.77 -6.55 -7.52
CA LEU A 94 3.99 -5.92 -6.99
C LEU A 94 5.25 -6.78 -7.08
N PHE A 95 5.12 -8.11 -6.94
CA PHE A 95 6.26 -9.03 -7.08
C PHE A 95 6.71 -9.25 -8.53
N THR A 96 5.84 -8.98 -9.50
CA THR A 96 6.13 -9.23 -10.93
C THR A 96 6.53 -7.97 -11.68
N GLU A 97 6.02 -6.81 -11.27
CA GLU A 97 6.31 -5.51 -11.91
C GLU A 97 7.76 -5.05 -11.71
N GLN A 98 8.38 -4.55 -12.79
CA GLN A 98 9.73 -3.97 -12.78
C GLN A 98 9.74 -2.44 -13.02
N ASP A 99 8.61 -1.91 -13.48
CA ASP A 99 8.44 -0.49 -13.73
C ASP A 99 8.07 0.27 -12.44
N SER A 100 8.71 1.42 -12.22
CA SER A 100 8.56 2.19 -10.98
C SER A 100 7.16 2.80 -10.85
N ASN A 101 6.59 3.28 -11.97
CA ASN A 101 5.26 3.90 -11.95
C ASN A 101 4.19 2.85 -11.69
N THR A 102 4.33 1.67 -12.30
CA THR A 102 3.41 0.55 -12.08
C THR A 102 3.51 0.03 -10.64
N GLN A 103 4.72 -0.10 -10.09
CA GLN A 103 4.93 -0.46 -8.67
C GLN A 103 4.31 0.58 -7.72
N THR A 104 4.44 1.88 -8.05
CA THR A 104 3.83 2.98 -7.29
C THR A 104 2.30 2.85 -7.32
N GLY A 105 1.70 2.73 -8.50
CA GLY A 105 0.24 2.57 -8.64
C GLY A 105 -0.30 1.33 -7.91
N ALA A 106 0.38 0.18 -8.03
CA ALA A 106 0.02 -1.04 -7.33
C ALA A 106 0.09 -0.89 -5.80
N THR A 107 1.12 -0.21 -5.31
CA THR A 107 1.29 0.08 -3.87
C THR A 107 0.19 1.00 -3.36
N LEU A 108 -0.14 2.05 -4.12
CA LEU A 108 -1.21 2.98 -3.77
C LEU A 108 -2.59 2.30 -3.79
N CYS A 109 -2.86 1.41 -4.76
CA CYS A 109 -4.07 0.59 -4.75
C CYS A 109 -4.14 -0.32 -3.52
N LEU A 110 -3.01 -0.88 -3.08
CA LEU A 110 -2.96 -1.70 -1.88
C LEU A 110 -3.25 -0.88 -0.61
N ALA A 111 -2.71 0.35 -0.53
CA ALA A 111 -3.01 1.31 0.53
C ALA A 111 -4.51 1.60 0.60
N ALA A 112 -5.12 1.91 -0.55
CA ALA A 112 -6.55 2.17 -0.70
C ALA A 112 -7.42 0.97 -0.28
N VAL A 113 -6.97 -0.27 -0.53
CA VAL A 113 -7.68 -1.47 -0.05
C VAL A 113 -7.63 -1.58 1.47
N ILE A 114 -6.48 -1.30 2.10
CA ILE A 114 -6.38 -1.30 3.57
C ILE A 114 -7.33 -0.25 4.16
N GLU A 115 -7.31 0.97 3.62
CA GLU A 115 -8.19 2.05 4.04
C GLU A 115 -9.68 1.69 3.90
N GLY A 116 -10.09 1.19 2.73
CA GLY A 116 -11.48 0.85 2.46
C GLY A 116 -11.98 -0.37 3.24
N SER A 117 -11.09 -1.27 3.66
CA SER A 117 -11.47 -2.47 4.41
C SER A 117 -11.95 -2.20 5.85
N GLY A 118 -11.73 -0.99 6.37
CA GLY A 118 -12.19 -0.56 7.70
C GLY A 118 -11.44 -1.22 8.86
N ASN A 119 -11.71 -2.51 9.12
CA ASN A 119 -11.07 -3.30 10.19
C ASN A 119 -10.73 -4.72 9.69
N PRO A 120 -9.69 -4.86 8.85
CA PRO A 120 -9.22 -6.18 8.42
C PRO A 120 -8.65 -6.96 9.61
N ASP A 121 -8.73 -8.29 9.56
CA ASP A 121 -8.28 -9.14 10.64
C ASP A 121 -6.75 -9.03 10.87
N PHE A 122 -6.34 -9.10 12.15
CA PHE A 122 -4.93 -8.90 12.52
C PHE A 122 -3.99 -9.93 11.88
N MET A 123 -4.46 -11.16 11.63
CA MET A 123 -3.64 -12.21 11.04
C MET A 123 -3.33 -11.90 9.56
N SER A 124 -4.31 -11.43 8.80
CA SER A 124 -4.14 -10.97 7.43
C SER A 124 -3.25 -9.74 7.36
N LEU A 125 -3.41 -8.76 8.27
CA LEU A 125 -2.55 -7.59 8.35
C LEU A 125 -1.09 -7.96 8.64
N ARG A 126 -0.83 -8.84 9.60
CA ARG A 126 0.55 -9.31 9.91
C ARG A 126 1.15 -10.08 8.75
N LYS A 127 0.36 -10.93 8.08
CA LYS A 127 0.81 -11.64 6.87
C LYS A 127 1.15 -10.65 5.74
N LEU A 128 0.33 -9.62 5.56
CA LEU A 128 0.57 -8.56 4.59
C LEU A 128 1.86 -7.79 4.93
N LEU A 129 2.01 -7.36 6.18
CA LEU A 129 3.20 -6.67 6.68
C LEU A 129 4.48 -7.45 6.39
N SER A 130 4.50 -8.76 6.70
CA SER A 130 5.66 -9.63 6.43
C SER A 130 6.04 -9.71 4.94
N ARG A 131 5.06 -9.60 4.03
CA ARG A 131 5.29 -9.62 2.58
C ARG A 131 5.75 -8.25 2.08
N LEU A 132 5.22 -7.17 2.65
CA LEU A 132 5.66 -5.80 2.37
C LEU A 132 7.09 -5.57 2.81
N GLU A 133 7.48 -6.02 4.00
CA GLU A 133 8.87 -5.96 4.49
C GLU A 133 9.84 -6.68 3.54
N LYS A 134 9.45 -7.85 3.00
CA LYS A 134 10.26 -8.58 2.01
C LYS A 134 10.44 -7.79 0.72
N LEU A 135 9.39 -7.15 0.21
CA LEU A 135 9.47 -6.28 -0.98
C LEU A 135 10.33 -5.03 -0.70
N ALA A 136 10.16 -4.44 0.48
CA ALA A 136 10.91 -3.29 0.92
C ALA A 136 12.42 -3.58 0.97
N LYS A 137 12.85 -4.79 1.32
CA LYS A 137 14.27 -5.21 1.29
C LYS A 137 14.79 -5.63 -0.09
N CYS A 138 13.91 -5.83 -1.07
CA CYS A 138 14.29 -6.32 -2.39
C CYS A 138 14.96 -5.23 -3.25
N LYS A 139 16.25 -5.36 -3.58
CA LYS A 139 16.99 -4.30 -4.31
C LYS A 139 16.40 -3.90 -5.67
N SER A 140 15.70 -4.80 -6.36
CA SER A 140 15.08 -4.51 -7.66
C SER A 140 13.76 -3.74 -7.55
N PHE A 141 13.17 -3.66 -6.36
CA PHE A 141 11.94 -2.93 -6.13
C PHE A 141 12.22 -1.44 -5.95
N LYS A 142 11.54 -0.58 -6.72
CA LYS A 142 11.83 0.85 -6.86
C LYS A 142 10.92 1.75 -6.04
N ALA A 143 9.65 1.40 -5.85
CA ALA A 143 8.65 2.20 -5.11
C ALA A 143 8.81 2.10 -3.57
N LYS A 144 10.03 2.31 -3.06
CA LYS A 144 10.41 2.08 -1.67
C LYS A 144 9.64 2.95 -0.68
N ALA A 145 9.50 4.23 -1.01
CA ALA A 145 8.83 5.20 -0.15
C ALA A 145 7.34 4.85 0.02
N GLU A 146 6.70 4.44 -1.07
CA GLU A 146 5.29 4.06 -1.11
C GLU A 146 5.05 2.79 -0.29
N ILE A 147 5.90 1.77 -0.43
CA ILE A 147 5.75 0.54 0.37
C ILE A 147 5.92 0.84 1.86
N LEU A 148 6.86 1.72 2.22
CA LEU A 148 7.03 2.14 3.60
C LEU A 148 5.78 2.86 4.13
N ALA A 149 5.19 3.75 3.36
CA ALA A 149 3.93 4.40 3.75
C ALA A 149 2.82 3.37 4.04
N VAL A 150 2.71 2.32 3.22
CA VAL A 150 1.75 1.22 3.46
C VAL A 150 2.12 0.41 4.71
N ILE A 151 3.40 0.12 4.93
CA ILE A 151 3.88 -0.54 6.16
C ILE A 151 3.49 0.28 7.40
N GLY A 152 3.64 1.61 7.34
CA GLY A 152 3.21 2.52 8.40
C GLY A 152 1.71 2.46 8.66
N SER A 153 0.91 2.51 7.59
CA SER A 153 -0.56 2.40 7.70
C SER A 153 -1.00 1.08 8.33
N VAL A 154 -0.35 -0.05 8.01
CA VAL A 154 -0.63 -1.35 8.63
C VAL A 154 -0.15 -1.39 10.08
N GLY A 155 1.02 -0.81 10.37
CA GLY A 155 1.58 -0.71 11.73
C GLY A 155 0.68 0.07 12.69
N GLY A 156 0.11 1.18 12.23
CA GLY A 156 -0.75 2.07 13.01
C GLY A 156 -2.10 1.49 13.40
N VAL A 157 -2.48 0.33 12.85
CA VAL A 157 -3.65 -0.39 13.30
C VAL A 157 -3.37 -0.95 14.70
N LYS A 158 -3.97 -0.31 15.72
CA LYS A 158 -3.78 -0.66 17.14
C LYS A 158 -3.97 -2.16 17.37
N GLY A 159 -2.92 -2.80 17.90
CA GLY A 159 -2.91 -4.24 18.22
C GLY A 159 -2.21 -5.13 17.17
N VAL A 160 -1.95 -4.63 15.95
CA VAL A 160 -1.18 -5.37 14.94
C VAL A 160 0.23 -5.65 15.45
N LEU A 161 0.93 -4.62 15.94
CA LEU A 161 2.30 -4.70 16.46
C LEU A 161 2.37 -5.17 17.94
N ASN A 162 1.30 -4.96 18.72
CA ASN A 162 1.31 -5.22 20.17
C ASN A 162 0.73 -6.60 20.56
N GLY A 163 0.09 -7.32 19.66
CA GLY A 163 -0.64 -8.56 19.98
C GLY A 163 0.22 -9.83 20.06
N GLY A 164 1.37 -9.79 20.74
CA GLY A 164 2.11 -10.98 21.21
C GLY A 164 3.22 -11.56 20.31
N GLU A 165 3.30 -11.19 19.03
CA GLU A 165 4.39 -11.65 18.14
C GLU A 165 5.58 -10.67 18.14
N LYS A 166 6.47 -10.82 19.12
CA LYS A 166 7.72 -10.04 19.22
C LYS A 166 8.57 -10.04 17.94
N ASN A 167 8.42 -11.07 17.11
CA ASN A 167 9.14 -11.21 15.84
C ASN A 167 8.70 -10.18 14.79
N VAL A 168 7.42 -9.83 14.74
CA VAL A 168 6.89 -8.87 13.74
C VAL A 168 7.42 -7.47 14.05
N THR A 169 7.32 -7.03 15.30
CA THR A 169 7.85 -5.73 15.75
C THR A 169 9.36 -5.65 15.55
N LYS A 170 10.12 -6.70 15.89
CA LYS A 170 11.56 -6.76 15.66
C LYS A 170 11.91 -6.65 14.17
N ASN A 171 11.19 -7.36 13.30
CA ASN A 171 11.43 -7.32 11.86
C ASN A 171 11.15 -5.93 11.27
N LEU A 172 10.07 -5.29 11.73
CA LEU A 172 9.73 -3.92 11.37
C LEU A 172 10.82 -2.95 11.82
N VAL A 173 11.26 -3.02 13.09
CA VAL A 173 12.37 -2.20 13.61
C VAL A 173 13.62 -2.36 12.74
N MET A 174 14.01 -3.59 12.43
CA MET A 174 15.17 -3.85 11.58
C MET A 174 15.00 -3.28 10.17
N CYS A 175 13.79 -3.38 9.61
CA CYS A 175 13.45 -2.79 8.32
C CYS A 175 13.59 -1.26 8.37
N LEU A 176 13.01 -0.59 9.37
CA LEU A 176 13.08 0.86 9.54
C LEU A 176 14.53 1.35 9.68
N MET A 177 15.34 0.65 10.47
CA MET A 177 16.75 0.99 10.68
C MET A 177 17.57 0.96 9.38
N GLU A 178 17.30 -0.01 8.51
CA GLU A 178 17.89 -0.09 7.17
C GLU A 178 17.45 1.09 6.29
N PHE A 179 16.16 1.45 6.34
CA PHE A 179 15.62 2.55 5.54
C PHE A 179 16.01 3.95 6.02
N LEU A 180 16.19 4.16 7.31
CA LEU A 180 16.75 5.39 7.87
C LEU A 180 18.18 5.65 7.37
N SER A 181 18.88 4.60 6.93
CA SER A 181 20.22 4.67 6.36
C SER A 181 20.25 4.58 4.83
N ASN A 182 19.10 4.60 4.16
CA ASN A 182 19.00 4.47 2.70
C ASN A 182 19.48 5.74 1.98
N GLU A 183 20.04 5.61 0.77
CA GLU A 183 20.45 6.74 -0.08
C GLU A 183 19.24 7.55 -0.60
N ASP A 184 18.10 6.89 -0.83
CA ASP A 184 16.85 7.52 -1.26
C ASP A 184 16.24 8.34 -0.11
N TRP A 185 16.10 9.65 -0.34
CA TRP A 185 15.56 10.58 0.66
C TRP A 185 14.08 10.31 0.99
N ALA A 186 13.27 9.91 0.02
CA ALA A 186 11.84 9.65 0.21
C ALA A 186 11.65 8.39 1.06
N ALA A 187 12.52 7.39 0.85
CA ALA A 187 12.55 6.20 1.68
C ALA A 187 13.01 6.50 3.12
N ARG A 188 14.02 7.36 3.30
CA ARG A 188 14.42 7.83 4.65
C ARG A 188 13.30 8.56 5.37
N LYS A 189 12.61 9.47 4.68
CA LYS A 189 11.48 10.23 5.22
C LYS A 189 10.35 9.29 5.67
N ALA A 190 9.93 8.38 4.81
CA ALA A 190 8.86 7.43 5.13
C ALA A 190 9.23 6.55 6.34
N GLY A 191 10.48 6.06 6.42
CA GLY A 191 10.96 5.30 7.58
C GLY A 191 10.90 6.11 8.88
N ALA A 192 11.24 7.40 8.84
CA ALA A 192 11.19 8.28 9.99
C ALA A 192 9.75 8.60 10.45
N GLU A 193 8.82 8.77 9.51
CA GLU A 193 7.40 8.98 9.81
C GLU A 193 6.79 7.77 10.54
N ILE A 194 7.09 6.55 10.07
CA ILE A 194 6.64 5.32 10.75
C ILE A 194 7.19 5.24 12.17
N ALA A 195 8.49 5.52 12.33
CA ALA A 195 9.11 5.50 13.65
C ALA A 195 8.37 6.45 14.59
N ALA A 196 8.08 7.68 14.15
CA ALA A 196 7.39 8.69 14.94
C ALA A 196 5.95 8.30 15.32
N VAL A 197 5.20 7.67 14.42
CA VAL A 197 3.83 7.20 14.68
C VAL A 197 3.83 5.99 15.63
N GLU A 198 4.75 5.04 15.43
CA GLU A 198 4.81 3.79 16.19
C GLU A 198 5.70 3.85 17.44
N LYS A 199 5.94 5.05 17.96
CA LYS A 199 6.85 5.31 19.09
C LYS A 199 6.64 4.34 20.27
N ASP A 200 5.38 4.09 20.64
CA ASP A 200 5.06 3.28 21.82
C ASP A 200 5.36 1.79 21.58
N ALA A 201 5.10 1.29 20.37
CA ALA A 201 5.42 -0.09 19.98
C ALA A 201 6.93 -0.30 19.80
N LEU A 202 7.67 0.76 19.45
CA LEU A 202 9.11 0.74 19.22
C LEU A 202 9.93 1.08 20.48
N TRP A 203 9.28 1.35 21.63
CA TRP A 203 9.93 1.76 22.87
C TRP A 203 11.06 0.81 23.32
N GLU A 204 10.84 -0.51 23.22
CA GLU A 204 11.84 -1.53 23.58
C GLU A 204 13.14 -1.41 22.75
N HIS A 205 13.07 -0.79 21.57
CA HIS A 205 14.18 -0.58 20.66
C HIS A 205 14.64 0.88 20.58
N LYS A 206 14.16 1.75 21.49
CA LYS A 206 14.44 3.21 21.53
C LYS A 206 15.91 3.54 21.35
N ALA A 207 16.81 2.88 22.09
CA ALA A 207 18.25 3.16 22.04
C ALA A 207 18.87 2.92 20.66
N SER A 208 18.39 1.89 19.94
CA SER A 208 18.86 1.57 18.59
C SER A 208 18.40 2.63 17.59
N CYS A 209 17.11 2.99 17.62
CA CYS A 209 16.54 4.03 16.76
C CYS A 209 17.22 5.39 16.99
N LEU A 210 17.38 5.80 18.25
CA LEU A 210 18.05 7.06 18.62
C LEU A 210 19.47 7.15 18.07
N LYS A 211 20.27 6.09 18.23
CA LYS A 211 21.66 6.08 17.74
C LYS A 211 21.74 6.32 16.23
N THR A 212 20.81 5.77 15.45
CA THR A 212 20.75 5.99 14.00
C THR A 212 20.26 7.39 13.65
N PHE A 213 19.26 7.92 14.36
CA PHE A 213 18.81 9.30 14.17
C PHE A 213 19.91 10.32 14.49
N GLU A 214 20.66 10.11 15.59
CA GLU A 214 21.79 10.96 15.98
C GLU A 214 22.91 10.94 14.94
N ALA A 215 23.28 9.76 14.43
CA ALA A 215 24.31 9.61 13.40
C ALA A 215 23.95 10.33 12.08
N LYS A 216 22.66 10.62 11.85
CA LYS A 216 22.14 11.25 10.64
C LYS A 216 21.54 12.65 10.89
N ARG A 217 21.60 13.17 12.12
CA ARG A 217 20.99 14.45 12.56
C ARG A 217 21.43 15.67 11.73
N PHE A 218 22.61 15.60 11.12
CA PHE A 218 23.20 16.65 10.29
C PHE A 218 23.16 16.34 8.78
N ASP A 219 22.34 15.38 8.34
CA ASP A 219 22.08 15.19 6.91
C ASP A 219 21.57 16.51 6.30
N LYS A 220 22.06 16.86 5.10
CA LYS A 220 21.88 18.18 4.46
C LYS A 220 20.42 18.52 4.12
N VAL A 221 19.50 17.59 4.32
CA VAL A 221 18.08 17.71 3.99
C VAL A 221 17.28 18.16 5.22
N ARG A 222 16.79 19.42 5.19
CA ARG A 222 16.14 20.14 6.31
C ARG A 222 15.01 19.38 7.04
N LEU A 223 14.30 18.45 6.38
CA LEU A 223 13.21 17.68 7.00
C LEU A 223 13.64 16.39 7.72
N PHE A 224 14.77 15.76 7.37
CA PHE A 224 15.28 14.64 8.16
C PHE A 224 15.73 15.14 9.54
N GLY A 225 16.41 16.30 9.58
CA GLY A 225 16.67 17.00 10.82
C GLY A 225 15.38 17.32 11.60
N PHE A 226 14.28 17.66 10.93
CA PHE A 226 12.99 17.89 11.59
C PHE A 226 12.37 16.61 12.14
N CYS A 227 12.30 15.51 11.39
CA CYS A 227 11.78 14.23 11.90
C CYS A 227 12.69 13.61 12.97
N ALA A 228 14.01 13.67 12.79
CA ALA A 228 14.97 13.23 13.79
C ALA A 228 14.90 14.10 15.05
N ASN A 229 14.81 15.42 14.92
CA ASN A 229 14.58 16.31 16.07
C ASN A 229 13.21 16.09 16.69
N TYR A 230 12.15 15.89 15.91
CA TYR A 230 10.79 15.63 16.42
C TYR A 230 10.73 14.28 17.15
N PHE A 231 11.40 13.25 16.63
CA PHE A 231 11.59 11.98 17.30
C PHE A 231 12.42 12.14 18.58
N LEU A 232 13.56 12.82 18.52
CA LEU A 232 14.40 13.15 19.68
C LEU A 232 13.66 14.02 20.73
N PHE A 233 12.74 14.89 20.32
CA PHE A 233 12.01 15.84 21.16
C PHE A 233 10.74 15.25 21.77
N LEU A 234 10.14 14.24 21.13
CA LEU A 234 9.05 13.46 21.69
C LEU A 234 9.54 12.50 22.80
N PHE A 235 10.83 12.40 23.07
CA PHE A 235 11.46 11.40 23.92
C PHE A 235 12.42 11.97 24.96
#